data_AF-A0A959EXU9-F1
#
_entry.id   AF-A0A959EXU9-F1
#
_cell.length_a   1.000
_cell.length_b   1.000
_cell.length_c   1.000
_cell.angle_alpha   90.00
_cell.angle_beta   90.00
_cell.angle_gamma   90.00
#
_symmetry.space_group_name_H-M   'P 1'
#
loop_
_entity.id
_entity.type
_entity.pdbx_description
1 polymer ?
#
loop_
_entity_poly.entity_id
_entity_poly.type
_entity_poly.pdbx_seq_one_letter_code
_entity_poly.pdbx_strand_id
1 'polypeptide(L)'
;MKRSILILTLLGVAWGAYGQSNIFFTNPEAEAVVFGLFDPADYAPSVVIDDPVVIANALIDDLSPDSLHAYLVQMSAFGNRNTGSDTTSTTFGMGAARRWAYDKFESFSMQNEGRLLPGYLQFDQVICGMGQHRNVVAILPGQGPQYDEFVLVEAHLDSRCEDGCDGDCMAHGMEDNGSGSALVLELARVMSQFSFNRSIVFMLTTGEEQGLRGANA
;
A
#
# COMPACT_ATOMS: atom_id res chain seq x y z
N MET A 1 32.60 -50.51 42.15
CA MET A 1 32.32 -49.81 40.87
C MET A 1 31.05 -48.98 41.06
N LYS A 2 31.17 -47.67 41.35
CA LYS A 2 30.02 -46.77 41.53
C LYS A 2 29.70 -46.13 40.18
N ARG A 3 28.47 -46.32 39.68
CA ARG A 3 27.96 -45.67 38.46
C ARG A 3 27.31 -44.35 38.84
N SER A 4 27.85 -43.23 38.36
CA SER A 4 27.24 -41.91 38.50
C SER A 4 26.24 -41.71 37.36
N ILE A 5 25.00 -41.36 37.71
CA ILE A 5 23.93 -40.98 36.77
C ILE A 5 24.02 -39.46 36.60
N LEU A 6 24.25 -39.00 35.37
CA LEU A 6 24.26 -37.59 35.00
C LEU A 6 22.83 -37.19 34.61
N ILE A 7 22.20 -36.32 35.40
CA ILE A 7 20.89 -35.72 35.08
C ILE A 7 21.15 -34.47 34.25
N LEU A 8 20.75 -34.51 32.98
CA LEU A 8 20.82 -33.37 32.07
C LEU A 8 19.54 -32.55 32.22
N THR A 9 19.61 -31.40 32.87
CA THR A 9 18.52 -30.41 32.90
C THR A 9 18.52 -29.62 31.59
N LEU A 10 17.56 -29.88 30.71
CA LEU A 10 17.25 -28.99 29.58
C LEU A 10 16.59 -27.72 30.13
N LEU A 11 17.33 -26.60 30.14
CA LEU A 11 16.72 -25.27 30.18
C LEU A 11 16.15 -24.98 28.78
N GLY A 12 14.84 -25.11 28.63
CA GLY A 12 14.13 -24.62 27.47
C GLY A 12 14.20 -23.09 27.44
N VAL A 13 14.98 -22.54 26.50
CA VAL A 13 14.91 -21.11 26.17
C VAL A 13 13.63 -20.93 25.37
N ALA A 14 12.58 -20.42 26.00
CA ALA A 14 11.40 -19.96 25.29
C ALA A 14 11.81 -18.70 24.51
N TRP A 15 12.04 -18.86 23.21
CA TRP A 15 12.07 -17.72 22.31
C TRP A 15 10.64 -17.17 22.28
N GLY A 16 10.43 -16.01 22.92
CA GLY A 16 9.21 -15.25 22.72
C GLY A 16 9.12 -14.91 21.23
N ALA A 17 8.16 -15.51 20.53
CA ALA A 17 7.74 -15.02 19.23
C ALA A 17 7.04 -13.68 19.48
N TYR A 18 7.81 -12.59 19.45
CA TYR A 18 7.22 -11.26 19.29
C TYR A 18 6.77 -11.17 17.84
N GLY A 19 5.49 -11.44 17.57
CA GLY A 19 4.88 -10.90 16.36
C GLY A 19 5.01 -9.37 16.41
N GLN A 20 5.26 -8.73 15.26
CA GLN A 20 5.17 -7.27 15.17
C GLN A 20 3.76 -6.85 15.58
N SER A 21 3.58 -6.41 16.83
CA SER A 21 2.29 -5.95 17.36
C SER A 21 1.95 -4.52 16.94
N ASN A 22 2.70 -3.99 15.97
CA ASN A 22 2.79 -2.58 15.63
C ASN A 22 2.60 -2.35 14.13
N ILE A 23 1.95 -3.30 13.43
CA ILE A 23 1.51 -3.17 12.04
C ILE A 23 0.02 -3.52 11.96
N PHE A 24 -0.80 -2.65 11.37
CA PHE A 24 -2.23 -2.91 11.20
C PHE A 24 -2.84 -2.10 10.05
N PHE A 25 -3.98 -2.57 9.54
CA PHE A 25 -4.76 -1.84 8.56
C PHE A 25 -5.75 -0.90 9.24
N THR A 26 -5.80 0.35 8.80
CA THR A 26 -6.76 1.34 9.34
C THR A 26 -8.18 1.13 8.83
N ASN A 27 -8.36 0.39 7.73
CA ASN A 27 -9.66 -0.06 7.24
C ASN A 27 -9.88 -1.53 7.66
N PRO A 28 -10.84 -1.83 8.55
CA PRO A 28 -11.08 -3.19 9.03
C PRO A 28 -11.63 -4.14 7.95
N GLU A 29 -12.31 -3.63 6.92
CA GLU A 29 -12.76 -4.46 5.79
C GLU A 29 -11.57 -4.87 4.92
N ALA A 30 -10.66 -3.92 4.64
CA ALA A 30 -9.40 -4.24 3.96
C ALA A 30 -8.57 -5.25 4.77
N GLU A 31 -8.51 -5.09 6.10
CA GLU A 31 -7.86 -6.05 6.99
C GLU A 31 -8.46 -7.45 6.87
N ALA A 32 -9.79 -7.55 6.93
CA ALA A 32 -10.51 -8.81 6.79
C ALA A 32 -10.22 -9.48 5.45
N VAL A 33 -10.16 -8.71 4.35
CA VAL A 33 -9.81 -9.24 3.02
C VAL A 33 -8.40 -9.83 3.00
N VAL A 34 -7.41 -9.13 3.57
CA VAL A 34 -6.01 -9.64 3.64
C VAL A 34 -5.91 -10.93 4.44
N PHE A 35 -6.72 -11.11 5.47
CA PHE A 35 -6.77 -12.34 6.26
C PHE A 35 -7.67 -13.43 5.67
N GLY A 36 -8.29 -13.20 4.50
CA GLY A 36 -9.24 -14.14 3.90
C GLY A 36 -10.54 -14.31 4.70
N LEU A 37 -10.87 -13.32 5.54
CA LEU A 37 -12.02 -13.32 6.44
C LEU A 37 -13.19 -12.52 5.86
N PHE A 38 -13.54 -12.76 4.60
CA PHE A 38 -14.63 -12.09 3.90
C PHE A 38 -15.39 -13.04 2.99
N ASP A 39 -16.65 -12.70 2.67
CA ASP A 39 -17.40 -13.36 1.61
C ASP A 39 -17.22 -12.56 0.31
N PRO A 40 -16.67 -13.16 -0.77
CA PRO A 40 -16.59 -12.49 -2.08
C PRO A 40 -17.92 -11.90 -2.56
N ALA A 41 -19.05 -12.52 -2.22
CA ALA A 41 -20.37 -12.06 -2.63
C ALA A 41 -20.71 -10.66 -2.09
N ASP A 42 -20.13 -10.24 -0.97
CA ASP A 42 -20.33 -8.90 -0.40
C ASP A 42 -19.72 -7.79 -1.28
N TYR A 43 -18.78 -8.15 -2.15
CA TYR A 43 -18.06 -7.25 -3.05
C TYR A 43 -18.29 -7.58 -4.53
N ALA A 44 -19.35 -8.31 -4.86
CA ALA A 44 -19.70 -8.59 -6.25
C ALA A 44 -20.27 -7.32 -6.94
N PRO A 45 -19.78 -6.93 -8.13
CA PRO A 45 -20.34 -5.80 -8.85
C PRO A 45 -21.74 -6.09 -9.40
N SER A 46 -22.52 -5.04 -9.62
CA SER A 46 -23.82 -5.12 -10.31
C SER A 46 -23.70 -5.70 -11.74
N VAL A 47 -22.58 -5.45 -12.41
CA VAL A 47 -22.22 -6.02 -13.71
C VAL A 47 -20.85 -6.68 -13.62
N VAL A 48 -20.80 -7.99 -13.81
CA VAL A 48 -19.55 -8.75 -13.78
C VAL A 48 -18.87 -8.67 -15.14
N ILE A 49 -17.62 -8.20 -15.13
CA ILE A 49 -16.69 -8.23 -16.27
C ILE A 49 -15.42 -8.93 -15.79
N ASP A 50 -15.26 -10.20 -16.17
CA ASP A 50 -14.18 -11.09 -15.73
C ASP A 50 -13.43 -11.77 -16.90
N ASP A 51 -13.86 -11.54 -18.14
CA ASP A 51 -13.18 -12.07 -19.33
C ASP A 51 -11.80 -11.41 -19.51
N PRO A 52 -10.69 -12.18 -19.52
CA PRO A 52 -9.34 -11.61 -19.58
C PRO A 52 -9.05 -10.82 -20.86
N VAL A 53 -9.68 -11.17 -21.99
CA VAL A 53 -9.48 -10.46 -23.26
C VAL A 53 -10.20 -9.11 -23.23
N VAL A 54 -11.42 -9.07 -22.67
CA VAL A 54 -12.14 -7.82 -22.46
C VAL A 54 -11.36 -6.89 -21.53
N ILE A 55 -10.89 -7.41 -20.38
CA ILE A 55 -10.11 -6.63 -19.42
C ILE A 55 -8.80 -6.11 -20.04
N ALA A 56 -8.08 -6.95 -20.78
CA ALA A 56 -6.81 -6.54 -21.40
C ALA A 56 -7.01 -5.42 -22.44
N ASN A 57 -8.07 -5.50 -23.26
CA ASN A 57 -8.38 -4.44 -24.22
C ASN A 57 -8.81 -3.15 -23.50
N ALA A 58 -9.64 -3.26 -22.46
CA ALA A 58 -10.04 -2.09 -21.67
C ALA A 58 -8.85 -1.43 -20.98
N LEU A 59 -7.86 -2.20 -20.49
CA LEU A 59 -6.62 -1.61 -19.96
C LEU A 59 -5.84 -0.84 -21.03
N ILE A 60 -5.83 -1.30 -22.28
CA ILE A 60 -5.16 -0.57 -23.37
C ILE A 60 -5.90 0.73 -23.69
N ASP A 61 -7.23 0.70 -23.67
CA ASP A 61 -8.08 1.80 -24.11
C ASP A 61 -8.37 2.86 -23.02
N ASP A 62 -8.49 2.43 -21.76
CA ASP A 62 -8.96 3.26 -20.65
C ASP A 62 -7.84 3.88 -19.83
N LEU A 63 -6.59 3.40 -19.94
CA LEU A 63 -5.43 4.06 -19.34
C LEU A 63 -5.27 5.45 -19.95
N SER A 64 -5.22 6.48 -19.11
CA SER A 64 -5.18 7.88 -19.55
C SER A 64 -3.82 8.51 -19.30
N PRO A 65 -3.08 8.89 -20.37
CA PRO A 65 -1.87 9.70 -20.24
C PRO A 65 -2.11 11.02 -19.51
N ASP A 66 -3.30 11.61 -19.67
CA ASP A 66 -3.68 12.86 -19.01
C ASP A 66 -3.84 12.67 -17.49
N SER A 67 -4.47 11.57 -17.05
CA SER A 67 -4.55 11.22 -15.63
C SER A 67 -3.16 10.99 -15.02
N LEU A 68 -2.31 10.21 -15.69
CA LEU A 68 -0.93 9.95 -15.26
C LEU A 68 -0.14 11.25 -15.11
N HIS A 69 -0.23 12.14 -16.11
CA HIS A 69 0.42 13.45 -16.06
C HIS A 69 -0.12 14.32 -14.93
N ALA A 70 -1.44 14.34 -14.72
CA ALA A 70 -2.06 15.11 -13.64
C ALA A 70 -1.63 14.61 -12.25
N TYR A 71 -1.50 13.30 -12.06
CA TYR A 71 -1.01 12.71 -10.81
C TYR A 71 0.43 13.12 -10.53
N LEU A 72 1.29 13.06 -11.54
CA LEU A 72 2.67 13.52 -11.45
C LEU A 72 2.77 14.99 -11.07
N VAL A 73 2.02 15.87 -11.76
CA VAL A 73 2.00 17.31 -11.46
C VAL A 73 1.55 17.56 -10.03
N GLN A 74 0.51 16.86 -9.56
CA GLN A 74 0.03 17.01 -8.20
C GLN A 74 1.05 16.51 -7.16
N MET A 75 1.70 15.36 -7.40
CA MET A 75 2.74 14.85 -6.51
C MET A 75 3.97 15.77 -6.45
N SER A 76 4.30 16.45 -7.55
CA SER A 76 5.33 17.49 -7.62
C SER A 76 5.03 18.67 -6.69
N ALA A 77 3.75 19.05 -6.61
CA ALA A 77 3.30 20.25 -5.91
C ALA A 77 3.43 20.16 -4.39
N PHE A 78 3.59 18.95 -3.83
CA PHE A 78 3.85 18.77 -2.39
C PHE A 78 5.27 19.21 -1.98
N GLY A 79 6.13 19.59 -2.93
CA GLY A 79 7.49 20.06 -2.71
C GLY A 79 8.47 18.92 -2.46
N ASN A 80 8.19 18.08 -1.47
CA ASN A 80 8.80 16.77 -1.30
C ASN A 80 7.77 15.76 -0.77
N ARG A 81 8.20 14.49 -0.73
CA ARG A 81 7.49 13.42 -0.05
C ARG A 81 8.47 12.67 0.85
N ASN A 82 9.33 13.39 1.57
CA ASN A 82 10.33 12.74 2.43
C ASN A 82 9.64 12.02 3.58
N THR A 83 10.06 10.81 3.90
CA THR A 83 9.50 10.00 5.00
C THR A 83 9.52 10.70 6.37
N GLY A 84 10.49 11.58 6.61
CA GLY A 84 10.59 12.42 7.81
C GLY A 84 9.93 13.80 7.69
N SER A 85 9.33 14.14 6.55
CA SER A 85 8.70 15.45 6.35
C SER A 85 7.37 15.60 7.10
N ASP A 86 6.87 16.84 7.12
CA ASP A 86 5.63 17.20 7.79
C ASP A 86 4.44 16.28 7.41
N THR A 87 3.65 15.93 8.42
CA THR A 87 2.48 15.06 8.29
C THR A 87 1.15 15.79 8.46
N THR A 88 1.17 17.08 8.79
CA THR A 88 0.00 17.87 9.20
C THR A 88 -0.49 18.83 8.12
N SER A 89 0.43 19.39 7.34
CA SER A 89 0.22 20.26 6.19
C SER A 89 -0.64 19.58 5.14
N THR A 90 -1.60 20.32 4.61
CA THR A 90 -2.46 19.85 3.52
C THR A 90 -1.83 20.03 2.14
N THR A 91 -0.67 20.69 2.05
CA THR A 91 -0.08 21.11 0.77
C THR A 91 1.41 20.78 0.62
N PHE A 92 2.07 20.31 1.68
CA PHE A 92 3.49 20.00 1.66
C PHE A 92 3.80 18.68 2.36
N GLY A 93 4.81 17.97 1.86
CA GLY A 93 5.37 16.79 2.51
C GLY A 93 4.52 15.52 2.40
N MET A 94 5.00 14.49 3.10
CA MET A 94 4.46 13.13 3.07
C MET A 94 3.04 13.03 3.62
N GLY A 95 2.65 13.90 4.58
CA GLY A 95 1.27 13.95 5.06
C GLY A 95 0.28 14.30 3.96
N ALA A 96 0.55 15.39 3.23
CA ALA A 96 -0.30 15.85 2.14
C ALA A 96 -0.40 14.81 1.02
N ALA A 97 0.74 14.23 0.63
CA ALA A 97 0.81 13.23 -0.43
C ALA A 97 0.00 11.97 -0.10
N ARG A 98 0.13 11.43 1.13
CA ARG A 98 -0.61 10.22 1.55
C ARG A 98 -2.12 10.44 1.57
N ARG A 99 -2.58 11.56 2.12
CA ARG A 99 -4.01 11.92 2.14
C ARG A 99 -4.56 12.06 0.73
N TRP A 100 -3.83 12.75 -0.14
CA TRP A 100 -4.26 12.90 -1.53
C TRP A 100 -4.36 11.57 -2.27
N ALA A 101 -3.40 10.67 -2.10
CA ALA A 101 -3.45 9.35 -2.72
C ALA A 101 -4.58 8.48 -2.15
N TYR A 102 -4.82 8.55 -0.84
CA TYR A 102 -5.97 7.91 -0.20
C TYR A 102 -7.29 8.42 -0.81
N ASP A 103 -7.45 9.75 -0.93
CA ASP A 103 -8.65 10.37 -1.51
C ASP A 103 -8.86 9.96 -2.98
N LYS A 104 -7.78 9.69 -3.72
CA LYS A 104 -7.88 9.11 -5.07
C LYS A 104 -8.47 7.71 -5.03
N PHE A 105 -7.95 6.81 -4.19
CA PHE A 105 -8.52 5.48 -4.03
C PHE A 105 -9.98 5.52 -3.56
N GLU A 106 -10.31 6.39 -2.60
CA GLU A 106 -11.69 6.62 -2.14
C GLU A 106 -12.58 7.07 -3.32
N SER A 107 -12.10 7.99 -4.16
CA SER A 107 -12.85 8.45 -5.33
C SER A 107 -13.09 7.33 -6.35
N PHE A 108 -12.12 6.44 -6.56
CA PHE A 108 -12.25 5.30 -7.46
C PHE A 108 -13.19 4.24 -6.88
N SER A 109 -13.15 4.03 -5.56
CA SER A 109 -14.08 3.16 -4.86
C SER A 109 -15.53 3.61 -5.04
N MET A 110 -15.82 4.90 -4.79
CA MET A 110 -17.17 5.46 -4.94
C MET A 110 -17.71 5.37 -6.38
N GLN A 111 -16.82 5.44 -7.38
CA GLN A 111 -17.19 5.26 -8.80
C GLN A 111 -17.51 3.81 -9.15
N ASN A 112 -17.08 2.85 -8.33
CA ASN A 112 -17.14 1.41 -8.59
C ASN A 112 -17.84 0.65 -7.46
N GLU A 113 -18.98 1.19 -7.01
CA GLU A 113 -19.89 0.55 -6.05
C GLU A 113 -19.28 0.31 -4.65
N GLY A 114 -18.23 1.06 -4.28
CA GLY A 114 -17.60 0.94 -2.96
C GLY A 114 -16.70 -0.29 -2.80
N ARG A 115 -16.42 -1.03 -3.89
CA ARG A 115 -15.75 -2.34 -3.83
C ARG A 115 -14.24 -2.27 -3.66
N LEU A 116 -13.62 -1.19 -4.11
CA LEU A 116 -12.22 -0.93 -3.80
C LEU A 116 -12.16 -0.46 -2.35
N LEU A 117 -11.28 -1.02 -1.53
CA LEU A 117 -11.20 -0.74 -0.09
C LEU A 117 -9.93 0.05 0.23
N PRO A 118 -9.98 1.40 0.22
CA PRO A 118 -8.86 2.25 0.63
C PRO A 118 -8.54 2.09 2.11
N GLY A 119 -7.27 2.27 2.44
CA GLY A 119 -6.80 2.23 3.80
C GLY A 119 -5.35 2.72 3.91
N TYR A 120 -4.84 2.60 5.11
CA TYR A 120 -3.42 2.68 5.40
C TYR A 120 -2.96 1.40 6.07
N LEU A 121 -1.83 0.86 5.61
CA LEU A 121 -1.03 -0.07 6.40
C LEU A 121 -0.13 0.76 7.30
N GLN A 122 -0.50 0.88 8.56
CA GLN A 122 0.27 1.65 9.54
C GLN A 122 1.32 0.74 10.18
N PHE A 123 2.53 1.28 10.38
CA PHE A 123 3.61 0.57 11.07
C PHE A 123 4.41 1.52 11.96
N ASP A 124 4.83 1.04 13.14
CA ASP A 124 5.69 1.81 14.04
C ASP A 124 7.17 1.44 13.82
N GLN A 125 7.94 2.39 13.30
CA GLN A 125 9.39 2.31 13.15
C GLN A 125 9.98 3.72 13.20
N VAL A 126 11.09 3.90 13.92
CA VAL A 126 11.79 5.19 13.91
C VAL A 126 12.54 5.38 12.60
N ILE A 127 12.09 6.33 11.79
CA ILE A 127 12.71 6.73 10.51
C ILE A 127 12.78 8.26 10.50
N CYS A 128 13.97 8.83 10.31
CA CYS A 128 14.18 10.28 10.31
C CYS A 128 13.56 11.02 11.52
N GLY A 129 13.61 10.39 12.70
CA GLY A 129 13.05 10.95 13.94
C GLY A 129 11.54 10.74 14.13
N MET A 130 10.82 10.25 13.12
CA MET A 130 9.39 9.94 13.17
C MET A 130 9.17 8.49 13.58
N GLY A 131 8.32 8.23 14.59
CA GLY A 131 8.13 6.90 15.16
C GLY A 131 7.05 6.03 14.51
N GLN A 132 6.22 6.60 13.63
CA GLN A 132 5.09 5.91 13.00
C GLN A 132 4.92 6.36 11.55
N HIS A 133 4.66 5.41 10.67
CA HIS A 133 4.55 5.58 9.24
C HIS A 133 3.34 4.83 8.69
N ARG A 134 2.99 5.14 7.44
CA ARG A 134 1.84 4.53 6.77
C ARG A 134 2.11 4.38 5.29
N ASN A 135 1.95 3.17 4.77
CA ASN A 135 1.73 2.98 3.34
C ASN A 135 0.28 3.32 3.02
N VAL A 136 0.03 3.90 1.84
CA VAL A 136 -1.34 4.05 1.33
C VAL A 136 -1.69 2.77 0.58
N VAL A 137 -2.85 2.20 0.84
CA VAL A 137 -3.26 0.94 0.22
C VAL A 137 -4.69 1.02 -0.25
N ALA A 138 -5.01 0.30 -1.31
CA ALA A 138 -6.38 0.00 -1.70
C ALA A 138 -6.48 -1.45 -2.15
N ILE A 139 -7.48 -2.18 -1.63
CA ILE A 139 -7.64 -3.60 -1.90
C ILE A 139 -8.91 -3.82 -2.70
N LEU A 140 -8.81 -4.47 -3.85
CA LEU A 140 -9.94 -4.94 -4.63
C LEU A 140 -10.17 -6.42 -4.32
N PRO A 141 -11.25 -6.79 -3.62
CA PRO A 141 -11.49 -8.19 -3.24
C PRO A 141 -11.74 -9.09 -4.45
N GLY A 142 -11.10 -10.25 -4.45
CA GLY A 142 -11.25 -11.26 -5.49
C GLY A 142 -12.65 -11.91 -5.48
N GLN A 143 -13.08 -12.38 -6.65
CA GLN A 143 -14.40 -12.97 -6.90
C GLN A 143 -14.34 -14.45 -7.34
N GLY A 144 -13.14 -14.99 -7.50
CA GLY A 144 -12.92 -16.36 -8.00
C GLY A 144 -12.49 -17.33 -6.91
N PRO A 145 -12.18 -18.59 -7.28
CA PRO A 145 -11.79 -19.63 -6.31
C PRO A 145 -10.46 -19.36 -5.56
N GLN A 146 -9.70 -18.33 -5.96
CA GLN A 146 -8.44 -17.91 -5.33
C GLN A 146 -8.56 -16.50 -4.75
N TYR A 147 -9.73 -16.11 -4.26
CA TYR A 147 -9.98 -14.77 -3.74
C TYR A 147 -9.08 -14.39 -2.55
N ASP A 148 -8.55 -15.38 -1.84
CA ASP A 148 -7.62 -15.28 -0.71
C ASP A 148 -6.14 -15.25 -1.14
N GLU A 149 -5.84 -15.37 -2.43
CA GLU A 149 -4.54 -15.06 -3.00
C GLU A 149 -4.49 -13.61 -3.49
N PHE A 150 -3.29 -13.01 -3.46
CA PHE A 150 -3.11 -11.60 -3.77
C PHE A 150 -2.17 -11.38 -4.95
N VAL A 151 -2.53 -10.42 -5.79
CA VAL A 151 -1.59 -9.75 -6.70
C VAL A 151 -1.26 -8.38 -6.12
N LEU A 152 0.01 -8.14 -5.81
CA LEU A 152 0.49 -6.84 -5.33
C LEU A 152 0.97 -5.99 -6.52
N VAL A 153 0.44 -4.78 -6.63
CA VAL A 153 0.87 -3.74 -7.55
C VAL A 153 1.37 -2.57 -6.72
N GLU A 154 2.68 -2.34 -6.73
CA GLU A 154 3.31 -1.37 -5.83
C GLU A 154 4.26 -0.38 -6.51
N ALA A 155 4.42 0.76 -5.84
CA ALA A 155 5.48 1.74 -6.05
C ALA A 155 5.72 2.49 -4.73
N HIS A 156 6.87 3.12 -4.55
CA HIS A 156 7.07 3.97 -3.38
C HIS A 156 6.64 5.41 -3.67
N LEU A 157 6.03 6.02 -2.66
CA LEU A 157 5.52 7.38 -2.69
C LEU A 157 6.60 8.38 -2.28
N ASP A 158 7.56 7.98 -1.44
CA ASP A 158 8.54 8.90 -0.90
C ASP A 158 9.53 9.40 -1.94
N SER A 159 10.07 10.58 -1.66
CA SER A 159 11.14 11.22 -2.41
C SER A 159 12.00 12.01 -1.44
N ARG A 160 13.29 12.17 -1.75
CA ARG A 160 14.22 12.91 -0.88
C ARG A 160 15.31 13.63 -1.66
N CYS A 161 16.05 14.47 -0.95
CA CYS A 161 17.31 15.00 -1.43
C CYS A 161 18.48 14.08 -1.05
N GLU A 162 19.70 14.54 -1.32
CA GLU A 162 20.93 13.85 -0.94
C GLU A 162 21.01 13.60 0.57
N ASP A 163 20.70 14.61 1.39
CA ASP A 163 20.52 14.41 2.84
C ASP A 163 19.20 13.67 3.09
N GLY A 164 19.32 12.41 3.48
CA GLY A 164 18.21 11.45 3.49
C GLY A 164 17.04 11.81 4.41
N CYS A 165 17.29 12.61 5.44
CA CYS A 165 16.28 13.02 6.42
C CYS A 165 16.00 14.53 6.41
N ASP A 166 16.45 15.26 5.39
CA ASP A 166 16.04 16.64 5.19
C ASP A 166 14.58 16.68 4.69
N GLY A 167 13.66 16.90 5.64
CA GLY A 167 12.22 16.98 5.40
C GLY A 167 11.75 18.31 4.82
N ASP A 168 12.63 19.32 4.73
CA ASP A 168 12.31 20.66 4.25
C ASP A 168 12.83 20.92 2.81
N CYS A 169 13.77 20.10 2.35
CA CYS A 169 14.33 20.24 1.01
C CYS A 169 13.30 20.02 -0.11
N MET A 170 13.53 20.62 -1.28
CA MET A 170 12.69 20.40 -2.45
C MET A 170 13.14 19.14 -3.19
N ALA A 171 12.29 18.10 -3.17
CA ALA A 171 12.53 16.82 -3.82
C ALA A 171 11.25 16.37 -4.55
N HIS A 172 11.01 16.94 -5.73
CA HIS A 172 9.77 16.68 -6.48
C HIS A 172 9.57 15.20 -6.85
N GLY A 173 10.65 14.41 -6.99
CA GLY A 173 10.59 12.95 -7.18
C GLY A 173 9.68 12.50 -8.31
N MET A 174 9.73 13.17 -9.47
CA MET A 174 8.79 12.93 -10.56
C MET A 174 9.00 11.56 -11.21
N GLU A 175 10.26 11.23 -11.48
CA GLU A 175 10.64 9.93 -12.05
C GLU A 175 10.86 8.89 -10.95
N ASP A 176 11.44 9.31 -9.82
CA ASP A 176 11.79 8.46 -8.69
C ASP A 176 11.00 8.89 -7.44
N ASN A 177 9.89 8.23 -7.10
CA ASN A 177 9.12 7.30 -7.96
C ASN A 177 7.68 7.77 -8.16
N GLY A 178 7.56 9.05 -8.51
CA GLY A 178 6.28 9.64 -8.90
C GLY A 178 5.66 8.93 -10.10
N SER A 179 6.45 8.46 -11.07
CA SER A 179 5.94 7.82 -12.29
C SER A 179 5.31 6.45 -11.98
N GLY A 180 5.97 5.62 -11.16
CA GLY A 180 5.41 4.36 -10.68
C GLY A 180 4.20 4.58 -9.78
N SER A 181 4.27 5.55 -8.86
CA SER A 181 3.13 5.91 -8.00
C SER A 181 1.90 6.35 -8.81
N ALA A 182 2.11 7.13 -9.87
CA ALA A 182 1.05 7.54 -10.79
C ALA A 182 0.45 6.32 -11.52
N LEU A 183 1.27 5.36 -11.92
CA LEU A 183 0.81 4.13 -12.57
C LEU A 183 -0.02 3.25 -11.63
N VAL A 184 0.38 3.09 -10.36
CA VAL A 184 -0.40 2.34 -9.35
C VAL A 184 -1.80 2.97 -9.18
N LEU A 185 -1.88 4.30 -9.06
CA LEU A 185 -3.14 5.03 -8.96
C LEU A 185 -4.01 4.82 -10.21
N GLU A 186 -3.41 4.91 -11.40
CA GLU A 186 -4.14 4.77 -12.65
C GLU A 186 -4.63 3.33 -12.89
N LEU A 187 -3.81 2.33 -12.55
CA LEU A 187 -4.23 0.93 -12.57
C LEU A 187 -5.37 0.69 -11.59
N ALA A 188 -5.32 1.24 -10.37
CA ALA A 188 -6.44 1.12 -9.43
C ALA A 188 -7.72 1.76 -9.98
N ARG A 189 -7.63 2.92 -10.63
CA ARG A 189 -8.77 3.59 -11.26
C ARG A 189 -9.42 2.71 -12.33
N VAL A 190 -8.62 2.16 -13.24
CA VAL A 190 -9.14 1.37 -14.37
C VAL A 190 -9.57 -0.02 -13.91
N MET A 191 -8.71 -0.73 -13.17
CA MET A 191 -8.93 -2.13 -12.78
C MET A 191 -10.06 -2.30 -11.77
N SER A 192 -10.36 -1.30 -10.93
CA SER A 192 -11.48 -1.38 -9.98
C SER A 192 -12.86 -1.52 -10.64
N GLN A 193 -12.97 -1.30 -11.95
CA GLN A 193 -14.19 -1.53 -12.73
C GLN A 193 -14.46 -3.02 -13.03
N PHE A 194 -13.46 -3.89 -12.86
CA PHE A 194 -13.53 -5.30 -13.26
C PHE A 194 -13.60 -6.26 -12.07
N SER A 195 -13.80 -7.54 -12.37
CA SER A 195 -13.74 -8.65 -11.41
C SER A 195 -12.54 -9.54 -11.73
N PHE A 196 -11.81 -9.94 -10.69
CA PHE A 196 -10.65 -10.81 -10.82
C PHE A 196 -10.79 -12.03 -9.91
N ASN A 197 -10.16 -13.15 -10.30
CA ASN A 197 -10.19 -14.35 -9.47
C ASN A 197 -9.48 -14.18 -8.12
N ARG A 198 -8.42 -13.36 -8.11
CA ARG A 198 -7.59 -13.04 -6.95
C ARG A 198 -7.88 -11.64 -6.46
N SER A 199 -7.65 -11.40 -5.17
CA SER A 199 -7.63 -10.05 -4.65
C SER A 199 -6.45 -9.27 -5.22
N ILE A 200 -6.61 -7.98 -5.46
CA ILE A 200 -5.53 -7.10 -5.94
C ILE A 200 -5.27 -6.05 -4.88
N VAL A 201 -4.00 -5.89 -4.52
CA VAL A 201 -3.53 -4.87 -3.58
C VAL A 201 -2.78 -3.81 -4.37
N PHE A 202 -3.28 -2.58 -4.35
CA PHE A 202 -2.59 -1.40 -4.87
C PHE A 202 -1.92 -0.71 -3.70
N MET A 203 -0.59 -0.60 -3.70
CA MET A 203 0.15 -0.06 -2.56
C MET A 203 1.13 1.04 -2.98
N LEU A 204 1.11 2.12 -2.21
CA LEU A 204 2.08 3.20 -2.27
C LEU A 204 2.89 3.19 -0.97
N THR A 205 4.12 2.70 -1.05
CA THR A 205 4.98 2.49 0.12
C THR A 205 5.66 3.78 0.57
N THR A 206 6.00 3.87 1.86
CA THR A 206 6.79 4.98 2.45
C THR A 206 8.13 4.46 2.93
N GLY A 207 9.19 5.27 2.88
CA GLY A 207 10.48 4.91 3.44
C GLY A 207 11.32 3.97 2.57
N GLU A 208 11.04 3.90 1.28
CA GLU A 208 11.90 3.22 0.32
C GLU A 208 13.31 3.82 0.37
N GLU A 209 13.36 5.15 0.38
CA GLU A 209 14.58 5.95 0.32
C GLU A 209 15.40 5.89 1.61
N GLN A 210 14.82 5.35 2.69
CA GLN A 210 15.48 5.07 3.97
C GLN A 210 15.74 3.57 4.18
N GLY A 211 15.74 2.81 3.09
CA GLY A 211 16.08 1.39 3.04
C GLY A 211 14.85 0.48 3.10
N LEU A 212 13.93 0.67 2.16
CA LEU A 212 12.79 -0.23 1.91
C LEU A 212 11.87 -0.42 3.13
N ARG A 213 11.71 0.61 3.97
CA ARG A 213 11.07 0.46 5.29
C ARG A 213 9.60 0.09 5.20
N GLY A 214 8.83 0.78 4.36
CA GLY A 214 7.42 0.49 4.14
C GLY A 214 7.17 -0.81 3.39
N ALA A 215 8.07 -1.21 2.48
CA ALA A 215 7.92 -2.50 1.79
C ALA A 215 8.26 -3.71 2.68
N ASN A 216 9.14 -3.53 3.68
CA ASN A 216 9.48 -4.56 4.66
C ASN A 216 8.43 -4.72 5.78
N ALA A 217 7.58 -3.69 5.98
CA ALA A 217 6.52 -3.68 6.97
C ALA A 217 5.27 -4.37 6.42
#